data_AF-A0AAP7C4Y7-F1
#
_entry.id   AF-A0AAP7C4Y7-F1
#
_cell.length_a   1.000
_cell.length_b   1.000
_cell.length_c   1.000
_cell.angle_alpha   90.00
_cell.angle_beta   90.00
_cell.angle_gamma   90.00
#
_symmetry.space_group_name_H-M   'P 1'
#
loop_
_entity.id
_entity.type
_entity.pdbx_description
1 polymer ?
#
loop_
_entity_poly.entity_id
_entity_poly.type
_entity_poly.pdbx_seq_one_letter_code
_entity_poly.pdbx_strand_id
1 'polypeptide(L)' 'MVVAYTIADLLPSQYRTQILARGMDYGDSRVICGAHWRSDIQAGRIMANAAYSTLKTNDSFNNEFNRMKQQIDALI' A
#
# COMPACT_ATOMS: atom_id res chain seq x y z
N MET A 1 -1.15 4.48 -2.60
CA MET A 1 -1.88 3.35 -1.96
C MET A 1 -1.23 2.00 -2.22
N VAL A 2 -0.77 1.66 -3.45
CA VAL A 2 -0.12 0.35 -3.74
C VAL A 2 0.91 -0.04 -2.68
N VAL A 3 1.88 0.85 -2.42
CA VAL A 3 2.92 0.65 -1.39
C VAL A 3 2.33 0.44 0.01
N ALA A 4 1.31 1.20 0.38
CA ALA A 4 0.67 1.06 1.69
C ALA A 4 -0.04 -0.30 1.82
N TYR A 5 -0.70 -0.79 0.78
CA TYR A 5 -1.30 -2.13 0.78
C TYR A 5 -0.24 -3.22 0.90
N THR A 6 0.85 -3.12 0.13
CA THR A 6 1.96 -4.08 0.19
C THR A 6 2.56 -4.15 1.60
N ILE A 7 2.90 -3.00 2.19
CA ILE A 7 3.49 -2.97 3.54
C ILE A 7 2.48 -3.44 4.60
N ALA A 8 1.21 -3.08 4.46
CA ALA A 8 0.15 -3.49 5.39
C ALA A 8 -0.19 -4.99 5.33
N ASP A 9 0.11 -5.67 4.22
CA ASP A 9 0.00 -7.12 4.10
C ASP A 9 1.30 -7.84 4.50
N LEU A 10 2.48 -7.19 4.39
CA LEU A 10 3.76 -7.74 4.83
C LEU A 10 3.86 -7.79 6.35
N LEU A 11 3.51 -6.68 7.02
CA LEU A 11 3.67 -6.50 8.46
C LEU A 11 2.58 -7.21 9.29
N PRO A 12 2.84 -7.49 10.58
CA PRO A 12 1.84 -7.99 11.52
C PRO A 12 0.55 -7.16 11.53
N SER A 13 -0.59 -7.83 11.68
CA SER A 13 -1.92 -7.25 11.45
C SER A 13 -2.25 -6.07 12.37
N GLN A 14 -1.65 -5.98 13.56
CA GLN A 14 -1.82 -4.84 14.47
C GLN A 14 -1.34 -3.51 13.87
N TYR A 15 -0.41 -3.54 12.92
CA TYR A 15 0.11 -2.34 12.27
C TYR A 15 -0.69 -1.93 11.02
N ARG A 16 -1.63 -2.77 10.56
CA ARG A 16 -2.37 -2.54 9.31
C ARG A 16 -3.06 -1.18 9.30
N THR A 17 -3.82 -0.86 10.34
CA THR A 17 -4.63 0.37 10.38
C THR A 17 -3.76 1.63 10.28
N GLN A 18 -2.65 1.70 11.01
CA GLN A 18 -1.75 2.86 10.98
C GLN A 18 -1.04 3.03 9.63
N ILE A 19 -0.67 1.93 8.97
CA ILE A 19 -0.03 1.96 7.65
C ILE A 19 -1.02 2.47 6.59
N LEU A 20 -2.25 1.98 6.61
CA LEU A 20 -3.30 2.41 5.68
C LEU A 20 -3.68 3.87 5.90
N ALA A 21 -3.83 4.30 7.16
CA ALA A 21 -4.05 5.70 7.51
C ALA A 21 -2.93 6.59 6.94
N ARG A 22 -1.66 6.21 7.14
CA ARG A 22 -0.53 6.95 6.60
C ARG A 22 -0.55 7.03 5.06
N GLY A 23 -0.96 5.95 4.39
CA GLY A 23 -1.16 5.93 2.95
C GLY A 23 -2.24 6.91 2.46
N MET A 24 -3.32 7.07 3.22
CA MET A 24 -4.40 8.01 2.93
C MET A 24 -3.97 9.47 3.14
N ASP A 25 -3.27 9.76 4.24
CA ASP A 25 -2.75 11.10 4.59
C ASP A 25 -1.82 11.63 3.50
N TYR A 26 -1.01 10.74 2.91
CA TYR A 26 -0.19 11.10 1.77
C TYR A 26 -1.08 11.65 0.64
N GLY A 27 -2.17 11.00 0.28
CA GLY A 27 -3.09 11.53 -0.74
C GLY A 27 -3.62 12.93 -0.38
N ASP A 28 -4.04 13.12 0.86
CA ASP A 28 -4.60 14.39 1.32
C ASP A 28 -3.56 15.52 1.34
N SER A 29 -2.30 15.19 1.63
CA SER A 29 -1.18 16.14 1.56
C SER A 29 -0.99 16.73 0.16
N ARG A 30 -1.37 15.99 -0.90
CA ARG A 30 -1.21 16.43 -2.30
C ARG A 30 -2.30 17.40 -2.71
N VAL A 31 -3.47 17.30 -2.06
CA VAL A 31 -4.51 18.31 -2.15
C VAL A 31 -4.09 19.58 -1.42
N ILE A 32 -3.54 19.45 -0.21
CA ILE A 32 -3.06 20.60 0.58
C ILE A 32 -1.95 21.36 -0.16
N CYS A 33 -1.01 20.63 -0.79
CA CYS A 33 0.04 21.21 -1.62
C CYS A 33 -0.49 21.89 -2.91
N GLY A 34 -1.77 21.69 -3.25
CA GLY A 34 -2.37 22.23 -4.47
C GLY A 34 -1.97 21.50 -5.75
N ALA A 35 -1.33 20.32 -5.64
CA ALA A 35 -0.83 19.57 -6.78
C ALA A 35 -1.87 18.62 -7.40
N HIS A 36 -2.89 18.23 -6.65
CA HIS A 36 -3.94 17.29 -7.09
C HIS A 36 -5.30 17.72 -6.55
N TRP A 37 -6.37 17.48 -7.33
CA TRP A 37 -7.73 17.64 -6.85
C TRP A 37 -8.14 16.45 -5.96
N ARG A 38 -9.17 16.66 -5.12
CA ARG A 38 -9.74 15.59 -4.28
C ARG A 38 -10.22 14.40 -5.14
N SER A 39 -10.74 14.66 -6.34
CA SER A 39 -11.15 13.62 -7.31
C SER A 39 -9.98 12.76 -7.77
N ASP A 40 -8.81 13.36 -8.02
CA ASP A 40 -7.63 12.65 -8.50
C ASP A 40 -7.13 11.66 -7.45
N ILE A 41 -7.15 12.07 -6.18
CA ILE A 41 -6.79 11.21 -5.05
C ILE A 41 -7.76 10.03 -4.92
N GLN A 42 -9.06 10.27 -5.06
CA GLN A 42 -10.07 9.20 -4.99
C GLN A 42 -9.91 8.20 -6.13
N ALA A 43 -9.77 8.67 -7.37
CA ALA A 43 -9.51 7.82 -8.53
C ALA A 43 -8.20 7.02 -8.36
N GLY A 44 -7.13 7.67 -7.88
CA GLY A 44 -5.86 7.03 -7.62
C GLY A 44 -5.93 5.93 -6.55
N ARG A 45 -6.79 6.07 -5.53
CA ARG A 45 -7.04 5.00 -4.53
C ARG A 45 -7.69 3.77 -5.18
N ILE A 46 -8.67 3.98 -6.06
CA ILE A 46 -9.34 2.89 -6.80
C ILE A 46 -8.34 2.18 -7.72
N MET A 47 -7.61 2.95 -8.53
CA MET A 47 -6.60 2.41 -9.44
C MET A 47 -5.53 1.62 -8.70
N ALA A 48 -5.06 2.12 -7.56
CA ALA A 48 -4.06 1.42 -6.77
C ALA A 48 -4.56 0.09 -6.19
N ASN A 49 -5.85 -0.01 -5.83
CA ASN A 49 -6.43 -1.27 -5.38
C ASN A 49 -6.45 -2.30 -6.52
N ALA A 50 -6.87 -1.89 -7.72
CA ALA A 50 -6.82 -2.73 -8.90
C ALA A 50 -5.38 -3.17 -9.23
N ALA A 51 -4.44 -2.22 -9.27
CA ALA A 51 -3.04 -2.50 -9.55
C ALA A 51 -2.41 -3.48 -8.54
N TYR A 52 -2.65 -3.29 -7.23
CA TYR A 52 -2.16 -4.21 -6.20
C TYR A 52 -2.80 -5.59 -6.32
N SER A 53 -4.10 -5.65 -6.64
CA SER A 53 -4.80 -6.92 -6.87
C SER A 53 -4.18 -7.68 -8.05
N THR A 54 -3.82 -6.99 -9.13
CA THR A 54 -3.09 -7.58 -10.27
C THR A 54 -1.68 -8.02 -9.88
N LEU A 55 -0.95 -7.26 -9.06
CA LEU A 55 0.38 -7.67 -8.60
C LEU A 55 0.33 -9.00 -7.83
N LYS A 56 -0.71 -9.21 -7.03
CA LYS A 56 -0.91 -10.47 -6.29
C LYS A 56 -1.16 -11.70 -7.18
N THR A 57 -1.43 -11.53 -8.47
CA THR A 57 -1.53 -12.65 -9.43
C THR A 57 -0.21 -12.94 -10.13
N ASN A 58 0.87 -12.20 -9.82
CA ASN A 58 2.18 -12.39 -10.43
C ASN A 58 3.08 -13.24 -9.52
N ASP A 59 3.59 -14.35 -10.06
CA ASP A 59 4.42 -15.29 -9.28
C ASP A 59 5.75 -14.68 -8.81
N SER A 60 6.40 -13.87 -9.64
CA SER A 60 7.65 -13.20 -9.25
C SER A 60 7.43 -12.21 -8.09
N PHE A 61 6.30 -11.50 -8.09
CA PHE A 61 5.93 -10.63 -6.99
C PHE A 61 5.67 -11.44 -5.71
N ASN A 62 4.89 -12.50 -5.80
CA ASN A 62 4.54 -13.34 -4.65
C ASN A 62 5.78 -14.03 -4.04
N ASN A 63 6.73 -14.46 -4.87
CA ASN A 63 7.97 -15.06 -4.41
C ASN A 63 8.80 -14.07 -3.57
N GLU A 64 9.03 -12.84 -4.06
CA GLU A 64 9.77 -11.84 -3.29
C GLU A 64 8.97 -11.36 -2.07
N PHE A 65 7.65 -11.23 -2.20
CA PHE A 65 6.77 -10.88 -1.08
C PHE A 65 6.91 -11.88 0.06
N ASN A 66 6.84 -13.18 -0.22
CA ASN A 66 6.96 -14.24 0.79
C ASN A 66 8.37 -14.27 1.40
N ARG A 67 9.41 -14.06 0.59
CA ARG A 67 10.79 -13.96 1.07
C ARG A 67 10.95 -12.80 2.05
N MET A 68 10.43 -11.63 1.69
CA MET A 68 10.48 -10.44 2.53
C MET A 68 9.64 -10.62 3.80
N LYS A 69 8.48 -11.27 3.69
CA LYS A 69 7.63 -11.57 4.85
C LYS A 69 8.37 -12.43 5.87
N GLN A 70 9.05 -13.49 5.44
CA GLN A 70 9.87 -14.33 6.31
C GLN A 70 11.01 -13.53 6.98
N GLN A 71 11.66 -12.64 6.22
CA GLN A 71 12.71 -11.79 6.77
C GLN A 71 12.18 -10.84 7.85
N ILE A 72 11.02 -10.23 7.62
CA ILE A 72 10.41 -9.33 8.58
C ILE A 72 9.95 -10.09 9.82
N ASP A 73 9.23 -11.21 9.66
CA ASP A 73 8.74 -12.04 10.77
C ASP A 73 9.90 -12.60 11.64
N ALA A 74 11.13 -12.65 11.11
CA ALA A 74 12.33 -13.00 11.87
C ALA A 74 12.96 -11.82 12.64
N LEU A 75 12.61 -10.58 12.31
CA LEU A 75 13.17 -9.35 12.90
C LEU A 75 12.28 -8.72 13.96
N ILE A 76 10.97 -8.97 13.94
CA ILE A 76 9.97 -8.34 14.82
C ILE A 76 9.02 -9.38 15.41
#